data_AF-A0A815HTV8-F1
#
_entry.id   AF-A0A815HTV8-F1
#
_cell.length_a   1.000
_cell.length_b   1.000
_cell.length_c   1.000
_cell.angle_alpha   90.00
_cell.angle_beta   90.00
_cell.angle_gamma   90.00
#
_symmetry.space_group_name_H-M   'P 1'
#
loop_
_entity.id
_entity.type
_entity.pdbx_description
1 polymer ?
#
loop_
_entity_poly.entity_id
_entity_poly.type
_entity_poly.pdbx_seq_one_letter_code
_entity_poly.pdbx_strand_id
1 'polypeptide(L)'
;MSSQRQAQLRVKLPENLKQNQLELSCNYPIGAVIMVAGAGGGMTGPGAVVISAGSMRDVVRGIATVASQTAGTDSVSHLGQQGKACLFIHGKGDQCLSYRCSEQLYRAAGHPKELVLFDNDNHGVTQHKYEAKNKIKEFVLGL
;
A
#
# COMPACT_ATOMS: atom_id res chain seq x y z
N MET A 1 13.54 -11.48 39.55
CA MET A 1 12.71 -10.57 38.74
C MET A 1 13.58 -10.07 37.58
N SER A 2 13.40 -10.62 36.38
CA SER A 2 14.21 -10.32 35.18
C SER A 2 13.51 -9.26 34.33
N SER A 3 14.17 -8.12 34.12
CA SER A 3 13.69 -7.01 33.28
C SER A 3 14.03 -7.30 31.82
N GLN A 4 13.01 -7.59 31.00
CA GLN A 4 13.16 -7.69 29.55
C GLN A 4 13.33 -6.28 28.96
N ARG A 5 14.52 -6.01 28.39
CA ARG A 5 14.75 -4.83 27.56
C ARG A 5 13.99 -4.99 26.24
N GLN A 6 12.99 -4.14 26.01
CA GLN A 6 12.36 -4.00 24.70
C GLN A 6 13.35 -3.35 23.72
N ALA A 7 13.63 -4.01 22.60
CA ALA A 7 14.36 -3.42 21.49
C ALA A 7 13.47 -2.40 20.77
N GLN A 8 13.83 -1.12 20.83
CA GLN A 8 13.21 -0.08 20.00
C GLN A 8 13.70 -0.22 18.55
N LEU A 9 12.79 -0.62 17.65
CA LEU A 9 13.03 -0.57 16.22
C LEU A 9 12.99 0.89 15.76
N ARG A 10 14.16 1.49 15.48
CA ARG A 10 14.24 2.83 14.86
C ARG A 10 14.10 2.68 13.35
N VAL A 11 12.93 3.02 12.82
CA VAL A 11 12.72 3.11 11.37
C VAL A 11 13.43 4.38 10.87
N LYS A 12 14.49 4.21 10.08
CA LYS A 12 15.10 5.33 9.34
C LYS A 12 14.22 5.65 8.12
N LEU A 13 13.84 6.92 8.00
CA LEU A 13 13.22 7.41 6.78
C LEU A 13 14.21 7.25 5.60
N PRO A 14 13.73 6.87 4.40
CA PRO A 14 14.55 6.76 3.21
C PRO A 14 15.16 8.12 2.81
N GLU A 15 16.37 8.08 2.25
CA GLU A 15 17.22 9.26 1.99
C GLU A 15 16.59 10.26 0.99
N ASN A 16 15.75 9.78 0.07
CA ASN A 16 15.00 10.59 -0.90
C ASN A 16 13.97 11.55 -0.25
N LEU A 17 13.55 11.30 1.00
CA LEU A 17 12.69 12.23 1.76
C LEU A 17 13.47 13.36 2.43
N LYS A 18 14.80 13.32 2.44
CA LYS A 18 15.63 14.32 3.11
C LYS A 18 16.06 15.47 2.20
N GLN A 19 15.89 15.36 0.88
CA GLN A 19 16.54 16.28 -0.04
C GLN A 19 15.64 16.68 -1.20
N ASN A 20 14.68 17.53 -0.88
CA ASN A 20 14.21 18.59 -1.77
C ASN A 20 13.86 19.82 -0.92
N GLN A 21 14.91 20.51 -0.48
CA GLN A 21 14.84 21.88 0.05
C GLN A 21 14.65 22.89 -1.10
N LEU A 22 13.69 22.66 -1.98
CA LEU A 22 13.26 23.62 -2.99
C LEU A 22 11.75 23.79 -2.79
N GLU A 23 11.42 24.85 -2.07
CA GLU A 23 10.08 25.40 -1.87
C GLU A 23 8.99 24.43 -1.38
N LEU A 24 9.18 23.87 -0.17
CA LEU A 24 8.11 23.24 0.61
C LEU A 24 7.21 24.33 1.24
N SER A 25 6.39 24.98 0.41
CA SER A 25 5.32 25.89 0.84
C SER A 25 4.03 25.16 1.25
N CYS A 26 4.03 23.82 1.35
CA CYS A 26 2.96 23.09 2.03
C CYS A 26 3.49 22.29 3.22
N ASN A 27 2.93 22.53 4.40
CA ASN A 27 3.12 21.77 5.63
C ASN A 27 3.06 20.26 5.38
N TYR A 28 4.20 19.57 5.31
CA TYR A 28 4.23 18.14 5.60
C TYR A 28 4.30 17.99 7.12
N PRO A 29 3.24 17.54 7.81
CA PRO A 29 3.35 17.26 9.23
C PRO A 29 4.44 16.21 9.46
N ILE A 30 5.23 16.40 10.51
CA ILE A 30 6.23 15.47 11.00
C ILE A 30 5.55 14.11 11.22
N GLY A 31 5.85 13.14 10.34
CA GLY A 31 5.28 11.78 10.35
C GLY A 31 4.47 11.48 9.10
N ALA A 32 5.05 10.75 8.14
CA ALA A 32 4.34 10.17 7.00
C ALA A 32 4.04 8.70 7.28
N VAL A 33 2.79 8.26 7.04
CA VAL A 33 2.37 6.86 7.22
C VAL A 33 2.10 6.22 5.86
N ILE A 34 2.59 4.98 5.70
CA ILE A 34 2.19 4.07 4.60
C ILE A 34 1.38 2.93 5.22
N MET A 35 0.20 2.66 4.68
CA MET A 35 -0.64 1.54 5.12
C MET A 35 -0.51 0.37 4.16
N VAL A 36 -0.34 -0.85 4.70
CA VAL A 36 -0.18 -2.06 3.90
C VAL A 36 -1.20 -3.11 4.34
N ALA A 37 -1.98 -3.63 3.40
CA ALA A 37 -2.92 -4.73 3.60
C ALA A 37 -2.47 -5.98 2.85
N GLY A 38 -2.41 -7.11 3.54
CA GLY A 38 -2.18 -8.43 2.93
C GLY A 38 -3.45 -9.07 2.37
N ALA A 39 -3.30 -10.22 1.72
CA ALA A 39 -4.41 -11.05 1.29
C ALA A 39 -5.15 -11.60 2.52
N GLY A 40 -6.45 -11.32 2.63
CA GLY A 40 -7.26 -11.74 3.77
C GLY A 40 -8.75 -11.77 3.40
N GLY A 41 -9.50 -12.70 4.00
CA GLY A 41 -10.93 -12.87 3.77
C GLY A 41 -11.80 -12.13 4.79
N GLY A 42 -13.08 -11.94 4.46
CA GLY A 42 -14.08 -11.30 5.32
C GLY A 42 -15.10 -10.50 4.51
N MET A 43 -16.18 -10.05 5.16
CA MET A 43 -17.20 -9.20 4.52
C MET A 43 -16.60 -7.88 4.01
N THR A 44 -15.66 -7.32 4.77
CA THR A 44 -14.82 -6.19 4.37
C THR A 44 -13.38 -6.68 4.26
N GLY A 45 -12.87 -6.79 3.03
CA GLY A 45 -11.48 -7.18 2.80
C GLY A 45 -10.49 -6.15 3.37
N PRO A 46 -9.29 -6.58 3.81
CA PRO A 46 -8.31 -5.68 4.44
C PRO A 46 -7.86 -4.54 3.50
N GLY A 47 -7.89 -4.76 2.19
CA GLY A 47 -7.65 -3.72 1.18
C GLY A 47 -8.65 -2.57 1.23
N ALA A 48 -9.94 -2.86 1.43
CA ALA A 48 -10.98 -1.84 1.56
C ALA A 48 -10.78 -0.94 2.80
N VAL A 49 -10.30 -1.54 3.90
CA VAL A 49 -9.98 -0.81 5.12
C VAL A 49 -8.84 0.19 4.90
N VAL A 50 -7.73 -0.23 4.29
CA VAL A 50 -6.59 0.68 4.07
C VAL A 50 -6.90 1.74 3.02
N ILE A 51 -7.71 1.44 2.00
CA ILE A 51 -8.17 2.42 1.02
C ILE A 51 -9.02 3.49 1.70
N SER A 52 -10.01 3.08 2.49
CA SER A 52 -10.89 4.00 3.21
C SER A 52 -10.13 4.82 4.26
N ALA A 53 -9.29 4.18 5.06
CA ALA A 53 -8.47 4.88 6.05
C ALA A 53 -7.47 5.84 5.38
N GLY A 54 -6.85 5.41 4.28
CA GLY A 54 -5.92 6.22 3.50
C GLY A 54 -6.58 7.47 2.94
N SER A 55 -7.81 7.38 2.43
CA SER A 55 -8.53 8.55 1.90
C SER A 55 -8.96 9.55 2.98
N MET A 56 -9.20 9.08 4.20
CA MET A 56 -9.68 9.91 5.33
C MET A 56 -8.59 10.61 6.13
N ARG A 57 -7.32 10.19 6.01
CA ARG A 57 -6.24 10.67 6.90
C ARG A 57 -5.13 11.36 6.12
N ASP A 58 -4.87 12.63 6.43
CA ASP A 58 -3.84 13.43 5.75
C ASP A 58 -2.41 13.01 6.08
N VAL A 59 -2.23 12.33 7.20
CA VAL A 59 -0.94 11.74 7.60
C VAL A 59 -0.52 10.58 6.69
N VAL A 60 -1.48 9.95 5.99
CA VAL A 60 -1.21 8.84 5.07
C VAL A 60 -0.73 9.38 3.74
N ARG A 61 0.45 8.92 3.31
CA ARG A 61 1.07 9.33 2.04
C ARG A 61 0.98 8.27 0.95
N GLY A 62 0.61 7.05 1.31
CA GLY A 62 0.33 6.01 0.35
C GLY A 62 -0.22 4.74 0.96
N ILE A 63 -0.76 3.89 0.09
CA ILE A 63 -1.31 2.58 0.46
C ILE A 63 -0.76 1.50 -0.45
N ALA A 64 -0.62 0.29 0.10
CA ALA A 64 -0.32 -0.91 -0.66
C ALA A 64 -1.31 -2.02 -0.30
N THR A 65 -1.82 -2.74 -1.30
CA THR A 65 -2.73 -3.89 -1.09
C THR A 65 -2.24 -5.11 -1.84
N VAL A 66 -2.36 -6.29 -1.21
CA VAL A 66 -2.18 -7.59 -1.86
C VAL A 66 -3.54 -8.27 -1.99
N ALA A 67 -3.90 -8.65 -3.21
CA ALA A 67 -5.13 -9.36 -3.56
C ALA A 67 -6.43 -8.72 -3.05
N SER A 68 -6.55 -7.39 -3.18
CA SER A 68 -7.76 -6.66 -2.77
C SER A 68 -8.95 -6.96 -3.69
N GLN A 69 -10.11 -7.17 -3.08
CA GLN A 69 -11.41 -7.05 -3.74
C GLN A 69 -11.78 -5.58 -4.02
N THR A 70 -12.86 -5.37 -4.76
CA THR A 70 -13.43 -4.05 -5.09
C THR A 70 -14.61 -3.63 -4.21
N ALA A 71 -15.20 -4.54 -3.42
CA ALA A 71 -16.27 -4.15 -2.52
C ALA A 71 -15.72 -3.26 -1.39
N GLY A 72 -16.36 -2.12 -1.14
CA GLY A 72 -15.95 -1.16 -0.09
C GLY A 72 -14.73 -0.30 -0.43
N THR A 73 -14.38 -0.18 -1.71
CA THR A 73 -13.22 0.59 -2.17
C THR A 73 -13.60 1.87 -2.94
N ASP A 74 -14.81 2.39 -2.73
CA ASP A 74 -15.35 3.53 -3.51
C ASP A 74 -14.46 4.79 -3.40
N SER A 75 -13.75 4.93 -2.28
CA SER A 75 -12.83 6.05 -2.01
C SER A 75 -11.46 5.94 -2.68
N VAL A 76 -11.18 4.87 -3.43
CA VAL A 76 -9.86 4.67 -4.06
C VAL A 76 -9.48 5.83 -4.99
N SER A 77 -10.46 6.41 -5.68
CA SER A 77 -10.26 7.54 -6.59
C SER A 77 -9.80 8.82 -5.89
N HIS A 78 -10.16 8.99 -4.61
CA HIS A 78 -9.78 10.16 -3.83
C HIS A 78 -8.29 10.14 -3.47
N LEU A 79 -7.65 8.96 -3.41
CA LEU A 79 -6.24 8.84 -3.03
C LEU A 79 -5.33 9.61 -4.00
N GLY A 80 -5.47 9.39 -5.31
CA GLY A 80 -4.69 10.11 -6.31
C GLY A 80 -5.05 11.59 -6.41
N GLN A 81 -6.32 11.96 -6.19
CA GLN A 81 -6.72 13.38 -6.12
C GLN A 81 -6.02 14.10 -4.95
N GLN A 82 -5.72 13.38 -3.88
CA GLN A 82 -4.98 13.86 -2.71
C GLN A 82 -3.44 13.69 -2.86
N GLY A 83 -2.95 13.25 -4.02
CA GLY A 83 -1.53 13.01 -4.26
C GLY A 83 -0.94 11.82 -3.48
N LYS A 84 -1.77 10.89 -3.01
CA LYS A 84 -1.35 9.71 -2.23
C LYS A 84 -0.96 8.57 -3.16
N ALA A 85 0.21 7.97 -2.92
CA ALA A 85 0.71 6.88 -3.74
C ALA A 85 -0.05 5.57 -3.53
N CYS A 86 -0.34 4.83 -4.60
CA CYS A 86 -1.05 3.55 -4.50
C CYS A 86 -0.25 2.42 -5.13
N LEU A 87 -0.11 1.30 -4.43
CA LEU A 87 0.44 0.05 -4.96
C LEU A 87 -0.59 -1.09 -4.87
N PHE A 88 -0.89 -1.71 -5.99
CA PHE A 88 -1.77 -2.88 -6.05
C PHE A 88 -0.96 -4.10 -6.50
N ILE A 89 -1.02 -5.19 -5.73
CA ILE A 89 -0.35 -6.46 -6.04
C ILE A 89 -1.41 -7.56 -6.13
N HIS A 90 -1.32 -8.44 -7.13
CA HIS A 90 -2.23 -9.57 -7.27
C HIS A 90 -1.58 -10.75 -8.02
N GLY A 91 -1.97 -11.98 -7.69
CA GLY A 91 -1.65 -13.17 -8.50
C GLY A 91 -2.69 -13.40 -9.60
N LYS A 92 -2.28 -13.67 -10.84
CA LYS A 92 -3.22 -13.92 -11.96
C LYS A 92 -3.90 -15.29 -11.89
N GLY A 93 -3.36 -16.21 -11.12
CA GLY A 93 -3.95 -17.53 -10.84
C GLY A 93 -4.85 -17.54 -9.60
N ASP A 94 -5.13 -16.39 -8.99
CA ASP A 94 -6.02 -16.28 -7.84
C ASP A 94 -7.43 -16.84 -8.17
N GLN A 95 -7.84 -17.84 -7.39
CA GLN A 95 -9.15 -18.51 -7.48
C GLN A 95 -10.14 -18.03 -6.41
N CYS A 96 -9.68 -17.22 -5.45
CA CYS A 96 -10.53 -16.58 -4.44
C CYS A 96 -11.11 -15.28 -4.99
N LEU A 97 -10.29 -14.46 -5.63
CA LEU A 97 -10.67 -13.20 -6.26
C LEU A 97 -9.99 -13.06 -7.62
N SER A 98 -10.68 -12.44 -8.58
CA SER A 98 -10.03 -12.17 -9.86
C SER A 98 -9.02 -11.03 -9.72
N TYR A 99 -7.82 -11.20 -10.28
CA TYR A 99 -6.82 -10.13 -10.37
C TYR A 99 -7.34 -8.84 -11.03
N ARG A 100 -8.43 -8.95 -11.81
CA ARG A 100 -9.15 -7.81 -12.39
C ARG A 100 -9.65 -6.82 -11.33
N CYS A 101 -9.85 -7.25 -10.08
CA CYS A 101 -10.13 -6.33 -8.97
C CYS A 101 -8.99 -5.32 -8.80
N SER A 102 -7.73 -5.76 -8.80
CA SER A 102 -6.58 -4.85 -8.72
C SER A 102 -6.42 -4.00 -9.98
N GLU A 103 -6.76 -4.51 -11.17
CA GLU A 103 -6.79 -3.68 -12.38
C GLU A 103 -7.85 -2.56 -12.29
N GLN A 104 -9.04 -2.89 -11.78
CA GLN A 104 -10.12 -1.91 -11.60
C GLN A 104 -9.72 -0.83 -10.59
N LEU A 105 -9.16 -1.22 -9.44
CA LEU A 105 -8.63 -0.29 -8.46
C LEU A 105 -7.52 0.60 -9.04
N TYR A 106 -6.58 0.01 -9.77
CA TYR A 106 -5.50 0.75 -10.42
C TYR A 106 -6.04 1.79 -11.42
N ARG A 107 -7.03 1.43 -12.24
CA ARG A 107 -7.66 2.38 -13.17
C ARG A 107 -8.32 3.54 -12.43
N ALA A 108 -8.92 3.29 -11.27
CA ALA A 108 -9.63 4.29 -10.48
C ALA A 108 -8.71 5.20 -9.63
N ALA A 109 -7.55 4.73 -9.16
CA ALA A 109 -6.79 5.36 -8.08
C ALA A 109 -6.12 6.73 -8.37
N GLY A 110 -6.08 7.22 -9.61
CA GLY A 110 -5.30 8.42 -9.97
C GLY A 110 -3.77 8.21 -9.83
N HIS A 111 -2.93 9.21 -10.14
CA HIS A 111 -1.47 9.11 -9.96
C HIS A 111 -1.00 9.80 -8.67
N PRO A 112 0.12 9.38 -8.04
CA PRO A 112 1.02 8.29 -8.44
C PRO A 112 0.48 6.90 -8.07
N LYS A 113 0.61 5.92 -8.98
CA LYS A 113 0.10 4.56 -8.78
C LYS A 113 0.90 3.50 -9.53
N GLU A 114 0.91 2.29 -8.98
CA GLU A 114 1.57 1.12 -9.54
C GLU A 114 0.68 -0.13 -9.41
N LEU A 115 0.82 -1.04 -10.38
CA LEU A 115 0.15 -2.34 -10.40
C LEU A 115 1.19 -3.42 -10.71
N VAL A 116 1.24 -4.45 -9.88
CA VAL A 116 2.08 -5.63 -10.07
C VAL A 116 1.19 -6.87 -10.12
N LEU A 117 1.27 -7.60 -11.23
CA LEU A 117 0.55 -8.83 -11.44
C LEU A 117 1.53 -9.98 -11.62
N PHE A 118 1.45 -10.99 -10.76
CA PHE A 118 2.29 -12.18 -10.85
C PHE A 118 1.60 -13.29 -11.63
N ASP A 119 2.21 -13.74 -12.72
CA ASP A 119 1.67 -14.83 -13.54
C ASP A 119 1.61 -16.14 -12.74
N ASN A 120 0.52 -16.89 -12.92
CA ASN A 120 0.29 -18.20 -12.29
C ASN A 120 0.31 -18.23 -10.74
N ASP A 121 0.32 -17.08 -10.07
CA ASP A 121 0.32 -17.03 -8.61
C ASP A 121 -1.09 -16.93 -8.02
N ASN A 122 -1.25 -17.35 -6.76
CA ASN A 122 -2.53 -17.43 -6.08
C ASN A 122 -2.89 -16.14 -5.31
N HIS A 123 -4.00 -16.19 -4.56
CA HIS A 123 -4.48 -15.12 -3.69
C HIS A 123 -3.41 -14.57 -2.74
N GLY A 124 -2.59 -15.45 -2.16
CA GLY A 124 -1.55 -15.07 -1.21
C GLY A 124 -0.23 -14.63 -1.86
N VAL A 125 -0.14 -14.66 -3.21
CA VAL A 125 1.10 -14.42 -3.97
C VAL A 125 2.25 -15.29 -3.42
N THR A 126 1.96 -16.56 -3.17
CA THR A 126 2.86 -17.46 -2.44
C THR A 126 4.11 -17.83 -3.22
N GLN A 127 4.02 -17.93 -4.56
CA GLN A 127 5.16 -18.31 -5.41
C GLN A 127 6.16 -17.15 -5.48
N HIS A 128 5.67 -15.91 -5.60
CA HIS A 128 6.48 -14.70 -5.73
C HIS A 128 6.54 -13.89 -4.43
N LYS A 129 6.36 -14.54 -3.27
CA LYS A 129 6.28 -13.87 -1.95
C LYS A 129 7.44 -12.93 -1.64
N TYR A 130 8.66 -13.28 -2.09
CA TYR A 130 9.85 -12.46 -1.86
C TYR A 130 9.89 -11.23 -2.76
N GLU A 131 9.49 -11.39 -4.02
CA GLU A 131 9.38 -10.28 -4.98
C GLU A 131 8.28 -9.31 -4.56
N ALA A 132 7.11 -9.83 -4.17
CA ALA A 132 6.02 -9.02 -3.63
C ALA A 132 6.46 -8.25 -2.37
N LYS A 133 7.16 -8.91 -1.45
CA LYS A 133 7.71 -8.26 -0.24
C LYS A 133 8.75 -7.18 -0.58
N ASN A 134 9.64 -7.45 -1.55
CA ASN A 134 10.64 -6.49 -1.98
C ASN A 134 9.97 -5.28 -2.64
N LYS A 135 8.94 -5.49 -3.47
CA LYS A 135 8.20 -4.39 -4.07
C LYS A 135 7.49 -3.52 -3.05
N ILE A 136 6.86 -4.13 -2.04
CA ILE A 136 6.25 -3.39 -0.92
C ILE A 136 7.32 -2.58 -0.18
N LYS A 137 8.50 -3.17 0.05
CA LYS A 137 9.62 -2.47 0.68
C LYS A 137 10.09 -1.27 -0.15
N GLU A 138 10.28 -1.44 -1.47
CA GLU A 138 10.64 -0.36 -2.39
C GLU A 138 9.62 0.77 -2.34
N PHE A 139 8.33 0.42 -2.42
CA PHE A 139 7.24 1.39 -2.33
C PHE A 139 7.24 2.15 -0.99
N VAL A 140 7.40 1.45 0.14
CA VAL A 140 7.46 2.08 1.47
C VAL A 140 8.68 2.98 1.62
N LEU A 141 9.80 2.63 0.99
CA LEU A 141 11.05 3.39 1.05
C LEU A 141 11.18 4.42 -0.09
N GLY A 142 10.25 4.46 -1.05
CA GLY A 142 10.36 5.29 -2.25
C GLY A 142 11.65 5.05 -3.06
N LEU A 143 12.13 3.80 -3.11
CA LEU A 143 13.33 3.39 -3.85
C LEU A 143 13.04 3.12 -5.32
#